data_AF-A0A376DE52-F1
#
_entry.id   AF-A0A376DE52-F1
#
_cell.length_a   1.000
_cell.length_b   1.000
_cell.length_c   1.000
_cell.angle_alpha   90.00
_cell.angle_beta   90.00
_cell.angle_gamma   90.00
#
_symmetry.space_group_name_H-M   'P 1'
#
loop_
_entity.id
_entity.type
_entity.pdbx_description
1 polymer ?
#
loop_
_entity_poly.entity_id
_entity_poly.type
_entity_poly.pdbx_seq_one_letter_code
_entity_poly.pdbx_strand_id
1 'polypeptide(L)'
;MARLPDAWRASSPVGMKQKLGLACTLVGEPKVLLLDEPGVGVDPISRRELWQMVHELAGEGMLILWSTSYLDEAEQCRDVLLMNEGELLYQGEPTALTQTMAGRSFLMTSPHEGNRKLLQRALKLPQVSDGMIQGKSVRLILKKETTPDDIRHADGMPEIDINETTPRF
;
A
#
# COMPACT_ATOMS: atom_id res chain seq x y z
N MET A 1 33.07 3.95 -5.05
CA MET A 1 32.06 3.09 -5.69
C MET A 1 32.63 1.68 -5.80
N ALA A 2 32.36 0.81 -4.82
CA ALA A 2 32.78 -0.59 -4.87
C ALA A 2 31.92 -1.34 -5.90
N ARG A 3 32.52 -1.88 -6.96
CA ARG A 3 31.84 -2.74 -7.93
C ARG A 3 32.01 -4.20 -7.53
N LEU A 4 30.90 -4.89 -7.31
CA LEU A 4 30.86 -6.33 -7.05
C LEU A 4 30.92 -7.13 -8.37
N PRO A 5 31.48 -8.35 -8.37
CA PRO A 5 31.55 -9.19 -9.56
C PRO A 5 30.17 -9.60 -10.10
N ASP A 6 30.01 -9.60 -11.42
CA ASP A 6 28.73 -9.87 -12.11
C ASP A 6 28.13 -11.26 -11.78
N ALA A 7 28.98 -12.23 -11.44
CA ALA A 7 28.55 -13.58 -11.03
C ALA A 7 27.71 -13.60 -9.73
N TRP A 8 27.99 -12.70 -8.78
CA TRP A 8 27.24 -12.58 -7.53
C TRP A 8 25.90 -11.86 -7.73
N ARG A 9 25.84 -10.92 -8.68
CA ARG A 9 24.59 -10.25 -9.09
C ARG A 9 23.60 -11.20 -9.77
N ALA A 10 24.04 -12.34 -10.27
CA ALA A 10 23.15 -13.33 -10.88
C ALA A 10 22.63 -14.36 -9.85
N SER A 11 23.47 -14.92 -8.97
CA SER A 11 23.11 -16.10 -8.16
C SER A 11 22.60 -15.83 -6.73
N SER A 12 22.74 -14.61 -6.21
CA SER A 12 22.32 -14.32 -4.82
C SER A 12 20.82 -14.00 -4.71
N PRO A 13 20.15 -14.35 -3.59
CA PRO A 13 18.80 -13.88 -3.31
C PRO A 13 18.71 -12.35 -3.39
N VAL A 14 17.58 -11.82 -3.90
CA VAL A 14 17.38 -10.37 -4.11
C VAL A 14 17.60 -9.58 -2.81
N GLY A 15 17.07 -10.09 -1.68
CA GLY A 15 17.28 -9.47 -0.38
C GLY A 15 18.76 -9.37 0.03
N MET A 16 19.60 -10.35 -0.29
CA MET A 16 21.04 -10.29 0.02
C MET A 16 21.76 -9.22 -0.82
N LYS A 17 21.37 -9.04 -2.08
CA LYS A 17 21.93 -8.02 -2.96
C LYS A 17 21.61 -6.61 -2.47
N GLN A 18 20.40 -6.39 -1.98
CA GLN A 18 19.99 -5.10 -1.43
C GLN A 18 20.70 -4.78 -0.12
N LYS A 19 20.81 -5.73 0.82
CA LYS A 19 21.58 -5.54 2.07
C LYS A 19 23.03 -5.18 1.79
N LEU A 20 23.65 -5.88 0.83
CA LEU A 20 25.02 -5.59 0.44
C LEU A 20 25.15 -4.22 -0.23
N GLY A 21 24.19 -3.84 -1.08
CA GLY A 21 24.09 -2.50 -1.66
C GLY A 21 23.98 -1.40 -0.60
N LEU A 22 23.13 -1.63 0.41
CA LEU A 22 22.98 -0.75 1.56
C LEU A 22 24.32 -0.61 2.32
N ALA A 23 24.93 -1.73 2.71
CA ALA A 23 26.23 -1.74 3.39
C ALA A 23 27.33 -0.99 2.61
N CYS A 24 27.40 -1.18 1.29
CA CYS A 24 28.36 -0.46 0.44
C CYS A 24 28.12 1.05 0.41
N THR A 25 26.88 1.50 0.59
CA THR A 25 26.50 2.91 0.55
C THR A 25 26.82 3.60 1.88
N LEU A 26 26.75 2.87 2.99
CA LEU A 26 27.03 3.37 4.35
C LEU A 26 28.51 3.66 4.62
N VAL A 27 29.45 3.05 3.87
CA VAL A 27 30.89 3.28 4.04
C VAL A 27 31.28 4.77 3.93
N GLY A 28 30.52 5.55 3.18
CA GLY A 28 30.76 6.98 2.99
C GLY A 28 30.07 7.91 3.99
N GLU A 29 29.40 7.37 5.02
CA GLU A 29 28.57 8.13 5.97
C GLU A 29 27.64 9.15 5.28
N PRO A 30 26.81 8.71 4.31
CA PRO A 30 25.96 9.62 3.57
C PRO A 30 24.90 10.24 4.49
N LYS A 31 24.54 11.50 4.21
CA LYS A 31 23.42 12.17 4.90
C LYS A 31 22.06 11.81 4.33
N VAL A 32 22.04 11.29 3.10
CA VAL A 32 20.82 10.94 2.35
C VAL A 32 21.01 9.61 1.66
N LEU A 33 20.04 8.72 1.82
CA LEU A 33 19.96 7.41 1.18
C LEU A 33 18.70 7.35 0.32
N LEU A 34 18.85 7.00 -0.95
CA LEU A 34 17.74 6.81 -1.88
C LEU A 34 17.61 5.32 -2.18
N LEU A 35 16.44 4.76 -1.92
CA LEU A 35 16.13 3.36 -2.15
C LEU A 35 14.97 3.25 -3.13
N ASP A 36 15.25 2.69 -4.30
CA ASP A 36 14.26 2.52 -5.35
C ASP A 36 13.66 1.10 -5.31
N GLU A 37 12.38 0.99 -4.94
CA GLU A 37 11.63 -0.27 -4.82
C GLU A 37 12.40 -1.37 -4.05
N PRO A 38 12.97 -1.07 -2.86
CA PRO A 38 13.87 -1.99 -2.18
C PRO A 38 13.12 -3.16 -1.51
N GLY A 39 11.79 -3.15 -1.43
CA GLY A 39 11.01 -4.31 -0.96
C GLY A 39 10.70 -5.35 -2.05
N VAL A 40 10.84 -4.99 -3.33
CA VAL A 40 10.40 -5.82 -4.47
C VAL A 40 11.25 -7.09 -4.58
N GLY A 41 10.57 -8.25 -4.66
CA GLY A 41 11.22 -9.56 -4.83
C GLY A 41 11.97 -10.06 -3.59
N VAL A 42 11.81 -9.38 -2.45
CA VAL A 42 12.37 -9.78 -1.16
C VAL A 42 11.35 -10.65 -0.41
N ASP A 43 11.82 -11.76 0.13
CA ASP A 43 11.00 -12.63 0.97
C ASP A 43 10.54 -11.91 2.26
N PRO A 44 9.44 -12.36 2.90
CA PRO A 44 8.87 -11.65 4.05
C PRO A 44 9.83 -11.47 5.24
N ILE A 45 10.79 -12.40 5.44
CA ILE A 45 11.73 -12.31 6.56
C ILE A 45 12.79 -11.25 6.24
N SER A 46 13.43 -11.35 5.07
CA SER A 46 14.45 -10.40 4.64
C SER A 46 13.92 -8.96 4.54
N ARG A 47 12.63 -8.78 4.22
CA ARG A 47 12.00 -7.46 4.15
C ARG A 47 11.88 -6.81 5.52
N ARG A 48 11.55 -7.58 6.56
CA ARG A 48 11.52 -7.09 7.95
C ARG A 48 12.90 -6.65 8.42
N GLU A 49 13.92 -7.44 8.10
CA GLU A 49 15.31 -7.08 8.41
C GLU A 49 15.73 -5.78 7.71
N LEU A 50 15.37 -5.62 6.43
CA LEU A 50 15.62 -4.40 5.66
C LEU A 50 14.97 -3.17 6.31
N TRP A 51 13.70 -3.29 6.71
CA TRP A 51 12.99 -2.24 7.42
C TRP A 51 13.65 -1.88 8.75
N GLN A 52 14.09 -2.88 9.52
CA GLN A 52 14.80 -2.64 10.77
C GLN A 52 16.07 -1.82 10.54
N MET A 53 16.92 -2.20 9.56
CA MET A 53 18.13 -1.44 9.23
C MET A 53 17.80 -0.01 8.80
N VAL A 54 16.78 0.18 7.96
CA VAL A 54 16.35 1.51 7.52
C VAL A 54 15.88 2.38 8.69
N HIS A 55 15.11 1.82 9.63
CA HIS A 55 14.68 2.57 10.82
C HIS A 55 15.85 2.92 11.75
N GLU A 56 16.81 2.01 11.95
CA GLU A 56 18.02 2.29 12.74
C GLU A 56 18.81 3.46 12.14
N LEU A 57 19.09 3.39 10.83
CA LEU A 57 19.79 4.44 10.10
C LEU A 57 19.06 5.78 10.09
N ALA A 58 17.74 5.77 9.96
CA ALA A 58 16.92 6.98 10.09
C ALA A 58 17.00 7.57 11.51
N GLY A 59 17.02 6.72 12.54
CA GLY A 59 17.19 7.10 13.93
C GLY A 59 18.55 7.75 14.23
N GLU A 60 19.59 7.41 13.47
CA GLU A 60 20.92 8.03 13.51
C GLU A 60 20.97 9.40 12.79
N GLY A 61 19.86 9.84 12.19
CA GLY A 61 19.73 11.15 11.55
C GLY A 61 19.98 11.14 10.04
N MET A 62 20.12 9.96 9.40
CA MET A 62 20.17 9.87 7.94
C MET A 62 18.78 10.07 7.33
N LEU A 63 18.67 10.92 6.32
CA LEU A 63 17.44 11.06 5.53
C LEU A 63 17.33 9.86 4.59
N ILE A 64 16.20 9.16 4.61
CA ILE A 64 15.96 8.03 3.72
C ILE A 64 14.74 8.33 2.85
N LEU A 65 14.92 8.25 1.53
CA LEU A 65 13.84 8.25 0.56
C LEU A 65 13.61 6.82 0.09
N TRP A 66 12.43 6.28 0.38
CA TRP A 66 12.01 4.94 -0.01
C TRP A 66 10.91 5.09 -1.07
N SER A 67 11.17 4.69 -2.31
CA SER A 67 10.11 4.55 -3.31
C SER A 67 9.49 3.14 -3.19
N THR A 68 8.17 3.07 -3.25
CA THR A 68 7.44 1.81 -3.23
C THR A 68 6.08 1.97 -3.89
N SER A 69 5.64 0.93 -4.57
CA SER A 69 4.28 0.74 -5.04
C SER A 69 3.41 -0.05 -4.05
N TYR A 70 4.01 -0.53 -2.96
CA TYR A 70 3.33 -1.27 -1.91
C TYR A 70 2.83 -0.32 -0.81
N LEU A 71 1.51 -0.28 -0.64
CA LEU A 71 0.88 0.67 0.28
C LEU A 71 1.14 0.33 1.76
N ASP A 72 1.37 -0.94 2.10
CA ASP A 72 1.78 -1.40 3.44
C ASP A 72 3.22 -0.98 3.81
N GLU A 73 4.08 -0.77 2.80
CA GLU A 73 5.39 -0.16 2.99
C GLU A 73 5.27 1.35 3.19
N ALA A 74 4.41 2.02 2.41
CA ALA A 74 4.13 3.44 2.58
C ALA A 74 3.53 3.76 3.96
N GLU A 75 2.71 2.88 4.53
CA GLU A 75 2.16 3.00 5.90
C GLU A 75 3.24 3.06 6.99
N GLN A 76 4.41 2.47 6.77
CA GLN A 76 5.50 2.43 7.75
C GLN A 76 6.38 3.69 7.71
N CYS A 77 6.21 4.53 6.68
CA CYS A 77 6.92 5.79 6.55
C CYS A 77 6.32 6.87 7.45
N ARG A 78 7.17 7.79 7.93
CA ARG A 78 6.72 9.00 8.65
C ARG A 78 5.94 9.93 7.74
N ASP A 79 6.49 10.23 6.56
CA ASP A 79 5.87 11.06 5.55
C ASP A 79 5.82 10.29 4.22
N VAL A 80 4.75 10.48 3.46
CA VAL A 80 4.59 9.92 2.11
C VAL A 80 4.39 11.04 1.10
N LEU A 81 4.95 10.82 -0.08
CA LEU A 81 4.76 11.66 -1.27
C LEU A 81 4.01 10.82 -2.30
N LEU A 82 2.74 11.13 -2.52
CA LEU A 82 1.95 10.47 -3.57
C LEU A 82 2.10 11.26 -4.86
N MET A 83 2.63 10.62 -5.89
CA MET A 83 2.81 11.23 -7.20
C MET A 83 1.99 10.51 -8.26
N ASN A 84 1.44 11.26 -9.20
CA ASN A 84 0.79 10.73 -10.40
C ASN A 84 1.13 11.63 -11.60
N GLU A 85 1.55 11.05 -12.72
CA GLU A 85 1.86 11.78 -13.96
C GLU A 85 2.84 12.97 -13.78
N GLY A 86 3.76 12.87 -12.81
CA GLY A 86 4.73 13.92 -12.50
C GLY A 86 4.21 15.01 -11.56
N GLU A 87 2.95 14.94 -11.13
CA GLU A 87 2.37 15.86 -10.16
C GLU A 87 2.37 15.25 -8.75
N LEU A 88 2.70 16.07 -7.75
CA LEU A 88 2.59 15.71 -6.34
C LEU A 88 1.14 15.89 -5.88
N LEU A 89 0.42 14.78 -5.71
CA LEU A 89 -0.98 14.76 -5.30
C LEU A 89 -1.15 14.89 -3.78
N TYR A 90 -0.19 14.38 -3.01
CA TYR A 90 -0.24 14.40 -1.55
C TYR A 90 1.15 14.41 -0.94
N GLN A 91 1.30 15.13 0.16
CA GLN A 91 2.48 15.11 1.03
C GLN A 91 2.05 15.16 2.49
N GLY A 92 2.57 14.24 3.31
CA GLY A 92 2.38 14.23 4.76
C GLY A 92 2.28 12.82 5.34
N GLU A 93 1.79 12.74 6.57
CA GLU A 93 1.61 11.48 7.31
C GLU A 93 0.64 10.52 6.60
N PRO A 94 0.99 9.23 6.40
CA PRO A 94 0.12 8.26 5.75
C PRO A 94 -1.31 8.23 6.36
N THR A 95 -1.40 8.34 7.68
CA THR A 95 -2.69 8.33 8.39
C THR A 95 -3.62 9.47 7.96
N ALA A 96 -3.10 10.64 7.64
CA ALA A 96 -3.90 11.76 7.16
C ALA A 96 -4.41 11.51 5.73
N LEU A 97 -3.64 10.82 4.88
CA LEU A 97 -4.10 10.39 3.55
C LEU A 97 -5.27 9.40 3.65
N THR A 98 -5.17 8.39 4.51
CA THR A 98 -6.28 7.42 4.71
C THR A 98 -7.51 8.04 5.36
N GLN A 99 -7.35 9.03 6.24
CA GLN A 99 -8.48 9.78 6.81
C GLN A 99 -9.32 10.50 5.75
N THR A 100 -8.76 10.86 4.59
CA THR A 100 -9.55 11.44 3.47
C THR A 100 -10.58 10.46 2.89
N MET A 101 -10.45 9.16 3.22
CA MET A 101 -11.36 8.09 2.84
C MET A 101 -12.30 7.67 3.99
N ALA A 102 -12.24 8.32 5.15
CA ALA A 102 -13.19 8.07 6.25
C ALA A 102 -14.64 8.34 5.80
N GLY A 103 -15.60 7.53 6.27
CA GLY A 103 -16.99 7.61 5.83
C GLY A 103 -17.24 7.03 4.43
N ARG A 104 -16.21 6.52 3.74
CA ARG A 104 -16.32 6.04 2.35
C ARG A 104 -15.98 4.57 2.18
N SER A 105 -15.47 3.89 3.23
CA SER A 105 -15.13 2.47 3.17
C SER A 105 -16.16 1.62 3.91
N PHE A 106 -16.69 0.61 3.22
CA PHE A 106 -17.74 -0.25 3.75
C PHE A 106 -17.42 -1.72 3.49
N LEU A 107 -17.85 -2.59 4.39
CA LEU A 107 -17.89 -4.03 4.18
C LEU A 107 -19.31 -4.44 3.86
N MET A 108 -19.47 -5.07 2.70
CA MET A 108 -20.73 -5.55 2.19
C MET A 108 -20.74 -7.09 2.14
N THR A 109 -21.83 -7.70 2.57
CA THR A 109 -22.09 -9.14 2.48
C THR A 109 -23.49 -9.39 1.97
N SER A 110 -23.74 -10.58 1.41
CA SER A 110 -25.08 -11.02 1.06
C SER A 110 -25.27 -12.47 1.50
N PRO A 111 -26.41 -12.82 2.14
CA PRO A 111 -26.71 -14.21 2.47
C PRO A 111 -27.04 -15.05 1.24
N HIS A 112 -27.49 -14.42 0.14
CA HIS A 112 -28.01 -15.12 -1.04
C HIS A 112 -27.06 -15.12 -2.24
N GLU A 113 -25.97 -14.34 -2.19
CA GLU A 113 -25.04 -14.20 -3.31
C GLU A 113 -23.57 -14.25 -2.86
N GLY A 114 -22.73 -14.96 -3.62
CA GLY A 114 -21.30 -15.07 -3.33
C GLY A 114 -20.53 -13.78 -3.66
N ASN A 115 -19.48 -13.50 -2.88
CA ASN A 115 -18.66 -12.27 -2.94
C ASN A 115 -18.20 -11.87 -4.35
N ARG A 116 -17.88 -12.84 -5.21
CA ARG A 116 -17.45 -12.53 -6.60
C ARG A 116 -18.57 -11.90 -7.43
N LYS A 117 -19.78 -12.45 -7.39
CA LYS A 117 -20.94 -11.90 -8.12
C LYS A 117 -21.35 -10.56 -7.52
N LEU A 118 -21.36 -10.49 -6.19
CA LEU A 118 -21.69 -9.29 -5.45
C LEU A 118 -20.72 -8.13 -5.77
N LEU A 119 -19.41 -8.39 -5.80
CA LEU A 119 -18.41 -7.42 -6.24
C LEU A 119 -18.63 -6.98 -7.70
N GLN A 120 -18.89 -7.93 -8.61
CA GLN A 120 -19.15 -7.60 -10.02
C GLN A 120 -20.39 -6.71 -10.22
N ARG A 121 -21.41 -6.83 -9.37
CA ARG A 121 -22.56 -5.93 -9.39
C ARG A 121 -22.19 -4.56 -8.84
N ALA A 122 -21.57 -4.52 -7.67
CA ALA A 122 -21.19 -3.28 -7.01
C ALA A 122 -20.27 -2.41 -7.90
N LEU A 123 -19.27 -3.01 -8.56
CA LEU A 123 -18.37 -2.28 -9.46
C LEU A 123 -19.06 -1.66 -10.70
N LYS A 124 -20.29 -2.08 -11.03
CA LYS A 124 -21.08 -1.46 -12.12
C LYS A 124 -21.88 -0.25 -11.64
N LEU A 125 -22.04 -0.07 -10.33
CA LEU A 125 -22.80 1.03 -9.77
C LEU A 125 -21.99 2.32 -9.88
N PRO A 126 -22.57 3.43 -10.41
CA PRO A 126 -21.86 4.70 -10.51
C PRO A 126 -21.47 5.29 -9.15
N GLN A 127 -22.12 4.86 -8.08
CA GLN A 127 -21.85 5.22 -6.69
C GLN A 127 -20.54 4.64 -6.14
N VAL A 128 -20.07 3.53 -6.70
CA VAL A 128 -18.88 2.80 -6.24
C VAL A 128 -17.67 3.33 -6.99
N SER A 129 -16.64 3.71 -6.23
CA SER A 129 -15.34 4.12 -6.76
C SER A 129 -14.44 2.93 -7.01
N ASP A 130 -14.42 1.97 -6.08
CA ASP A 130 -13.62 0.75 -6.17
C ASP A 130 -14.16 -0.34 -5.22
N GLY A 131 -13.70 -1.57 -5.35
CA GLY A 131 -14.04 -2.66 -4.45
C GLY A 131 -13.17 -3.90 -4.60
N MET A 132 -13.04 -4.65 -3.51
CA MET A 132 -12.25 -5.88 -3.46
C MET A 132 -12.90 -6.93 -2.55
N ILE A 133 -12.57 -8.21 -2.77
CA ILE A 133 -12.98 -9.28 -1.86
C ILE A 133 -12.04 -9.29 -0.66
N GLN A 134 -12.58 -9.17 0.54
CA GLN A 134 -11.85 -9.24 1.80
C GLN A 134 -12.42 -10.39 2.65
N GLY A 135 -11.80 -11.57 2.53
CA GLY A 135 -12.24 -12.77 3.25
C GLY A 135 -13.68 -13.14 2.91
N LYS A 136 -14.57 -13.06 3.91
CA LYS A 136 -16.00 -13.38 3.77
C LYS A 136 -16.85 -12.19 3.32
N SER A 137 -16.26 -11.03 3.07
CA SER A 137 -16.98 -9.81 2.71
C SER A 137 -16.41 -9.17 1.45
N VAL A 138 -17.13 -8.22 0.89
CA VAL A 138 -16.68 -7.34 -0.19
C VAL A 138 -16.43 -5.97 0.42
N ARG A 139 -15.18 -5.49 0.39
CA ARG A 139 -14.89 -4.10 0.72
C ARG A 139 -15.26 -3.22 -0.47
N LEU A 140 -15.95 -2.13 -0.19
CA LEU A 140 -16.30 -1.10 -1.16
C LEU A 140 -15.69 0.24 -0.74
N ILE A 141 -15.32 1.03 -1.74
CA ILE A 141 -15.02 2.45 -1.60
C ILE A 141 -16.09 3.22 -2.36
N LEU A 142 -16.86 4.04 -1.65
CA LEU A 142 -17.92 4.85 -2.24
C LEU A 142 -17.41 6.24 -2.64
N LYS A 143 -18.09 6.91 -3.57
CA LYS A 143 -17.83 8.32 -3.91
C LYS A 143 -18.21 9.25 -2.75
N LYS A 144 -17.65 10.47 -2.71
CA LYS A 144 -17.72 11.41 -1.56
C LYS A 144 -19.13 11.80 -1.12
N GLU A 145 -20.15 11.60 -1.95
CA GLU A 145 -21.54 12.00 -1.68
C GLU A 145 -22.51 10.81 -1.69
N THR A 146 -21.97 9.59 -1.71
CA THR A 146 -22.75 8.37 -1.74
C THR A 146 -22.93 7.83 -0.32
N THR A 147 -24.15 7.40 0.00
CA THR A 147 -24.48 6.68 1.22
C THR A 147 -24.58 5.17 0.98
N PRO A 148 -24.38 4.33 2.02
CA PRO A 148 -24.63 2.89 1.91
C PRO A 148 -26.08 2.55 1.52
N ASP A 149 -27.05 3.41 1.83
CA ASP A 149 -28.44 3.21 1.41
C ASP A 149 -28.61 3.34 -0.11
N ASP A 150 -27.83 4.19 -0.78
CA ASP A 150 -27.84 4.27 -2.24
C ASP A 150 -27.42 2.94 -2.89
N ILE A 151 -26.60 2.14 -2.20
CA ILE A 151 -26.20 0.81 -2.64
C ILE A 151 -27.30 -0.22 -2.34
N ARG A 152 -27.93 -0.13 -1.15
CA ARG A 152 -29.03 -1.04 -0.77
C ARG A 152 -30.23 -0.94 -1.72
N HIS A 153 -30.52 0.27 -2.21
CA HIS A 153 -31.67 0.52 -3.10
C HIS A 153 -31.30 0.53 -4.59
N ALA A 154 -30.06 0.21 -4.95
CA ALA A 154 -29.64 0.18 -6.34
C ALA A 154 -30.30 -0.99 -7.09
N ASP A 155 -30.69 -0.74 -8.35
CA ASP A 155 -31.35 -1.74 -9.17
C ASP A 155 -30.47 -2.98 -9.39
N GLY A 156 -31.07 -4.16 -9.24
CA GLY A 156 -30.39 -5.44 -9.36
C GLY A 156 -29.45 -5.82 -8.21
N MET A 157 -29.47 -5.10 -7.08
CA MET A 157 -28.77 -5.51 -5.86
C MET A 157 -29.57 -6.56 -5.08
N PRO A 158 -28.92 -7.63 -4.57
CA PRO A 158 -29.57 -8.59 -3.70
C PRO A 158 -29.80 -7.99 -2.30
N GLU A 159 -30.44 -8.75 -1.40
CA GLU A 159 -30.40 -8.43 0.02
C GLU A 159 -28.94 -8.38 0.49
N ILE A 160 -28.53 -7.24 1.05
CA ILE A 160 -27.16 -7.01 1.51
C ILE A 160 -27.15 -6.49 2.94
N ASP A 161 -26.08 -6.84 3.66
CA ASP A 161 -25.65 -6.11 4.85
C ASP A 161 -24.39 -5.31 4.52
N ILE A 162 -24.42 -4.02 4.81
CA ILE A 162 -23.32 -3.08 4.54
C ILE A 162 -23.04 -2.25 5.79
N ASN A 163 -21.81 -2.36 6.29
CA ASN A 163 -21.36 -1.70 7.52
C ASN A 163 -20.09 -0.89 7.24
N GLU A 164 -19.98 0.29 7.84
CA GLU A 164 -18.79 1.12 7.72
C GLU A 164 -17.57 0.39 8.31
N THR A 165 -16.41 0.59 7.69
CA THR A 165 -15.15 0.05 8.17
C THR A 165 -14.06 1.10 8.06
N THR A 166 -13.03 0.98 8.89
CA THR A 166 -11.88 1.87 8.83
C THR A 166 -11.22 1.77 7.45
N PRO A 167 -10.89 2.92 6.83
CA PRO A 167 -10.00 2.95 5.68
C PRO A 167 -8.69 2.25 6.02
N ARG A 168 -8.11 1.58 5.03
CA ARG A 168 -6.77 1.02 5.08
C ARG A 168 -6.05 1.40 3.80
N PHE A 169 -4.74 1.51 3.87
CA PHE A 169 -3.89 1.51 2.67
C PHE A 169 -3.98 0.17 1.95
#